data_AF-A0A948MJ06-F1
#
_entry.id   AF-A0A948MJ06-F1
#
_cell.length_a   1.000
_cell.length_b   1.000
_cell.length_c   1.000
_cell.angle_alpha   90.00
_cell.angle_beta   90.00
_cell.angle_gamma   90.00
#
_symmetry.space_group_name_H-M   'P 1'
#
loop_
_entity.id
_entity.type
_entity.pdbx_description
1 polymer ?
#
loop_
_entity_poly.entity_id
_entity_poly.type
_entity_poly.pdbx_seq_one_letter_code
_entity_poly.pdbx_strand_id
1 'polypeptide(L)'
;MANVYLIHFTPSLKQAKHYCGYTPGSVQARLRKHRSGTGACICKAAVKAGCKLTIVKVWHFGTDHEARLFERALKNSHNLKHCCHLCTRKKHST
;
A
#
# COMPACT_ATOMS: atom_id res chain seq x y z
N MET A 1 3.24 15.51 -11.42
CA MET A 1 3.80 14.18 -11.06
C MET A 1 3.05 13.62 -9.88
N ALA A 2 2.67 12.35 -9.95
CA ALA A 2 1.73 11.72 -9.02
C ALA A 2 2.12 10.26 -8.79
N ASN A 3 1.82 9.69 -7.62
CA ASN A 3 2.30 8.37 -7.22
C ASN A 3 1.18 7.51 -6.64
N VAL A 4 1.07 6.27 -7.10
CA VAL A 4 0.31 5.21 -6.45
C VAL A 4 1.28 4.27 -5.77
N TYR A 5 0.96 3.77 -4.58
CA TYR A 5 1.83 2.90 -3.83
C TYR A 5 1.05 1.78 -3.14
N LEU A 6 1.73 0.65 -2.95
CA LEU A 6 1.21 -0.52 -2.26
C LEU A 6 2.02 -0.74 -0.98
N ILE A 7 1.32 -0.81 0.15
CA ILE A 7 1.85 -1.18 1.46
C ILE A 7 1.44 -2.61 1.77
N HIS A 8 2.40 -3.40 2.28
CA HIS A 8 2.17 -4.69 2.92
C HIS A 8 2.24 -4.55 4.44
N PHE A 9 1.32 -5.22 5.14
CA PHE A 9 1.28 -5.28 6.61
C PHE A 9 1.90 -6.59 7.11
N THR A 10 2.81 -6.50 8.07
CA THR A 10 3.42 -7.68 8.73
C THR A 10 3.45 -7.50 10.24
N PRO A 11 2.72 -8.31 11.04
CA PRO A 11 1.72 -9.29 10.63
C PRO A 11 0.50 -8.62 9.95
N SER A 12 -0.42 -9.42 9.40
CA SER A 12 -1.64 -8.88 8.79
C SER A 12 -2.58 -8.28 9.83
N LEU A 13 -3.26 -7.18 9.49
CA LEU A 13 -4.30 -6.59 10.33
C LEU A 13 -5.62 -7.34 10.09
N LYS A 14 -5.95 -8.31 10.95
CA LYS A 14 -7.09 -9.22 10.73
C LYS A 14 -7.00 -9.85 9.33
N GLN A 15 -8.00 -9.63 8.47
CA GLN A 15 -8.02 -10.09 7.08
C GLN A 15 -7.27 -9.14 6.11
N ALA A 16 -6.95 -7.92 6.52
CA ALA A 16 -6.27 -6.93 5.68
C ALA A 16 -4.76 -7.15 5.68
N LYS A 17 -4.21 -7.47 4.50
CA LYS A 17 -2.78 -7.68 4.27
C LYS A 17 -2.11 -6.51 3.53
N HIS A 18 -2.91 -5.72 2.83
CA HIS A 18 -2.42 -4.69 1.94
C HIS A 18 -3.24 -3.41 2.04
N TYR A 19 -2.57 -2.30 1.75
CA TYR A 19 -3.21 -1.01 1.53
C TYR A 19 -2.63 -0.38 0.27
N CYS A 20 -3.51 -0.04 -0.67
CA CYS A 20 -3.16 0.74 -1.86
C CYS A 20 -3.60 2.18 -1.63
N GLY A 21 -2.72 3.14 -1.94
CA GLY A 21 -3.04 4.55 -1.79
C GLY A 21 -2.35 5.41 -2.83
N TYR A 22 -2.85 6.64 -2.94
CA TYR A 22 -2.38 7.67 -3.86
C TYR A 22 -1.71 8.84 -3.10
N THR A 23 -0.75 9.51 -3.72
CA THR A 23 -0.23 10.82 -3.29
C THR A 23 0.34 11.62 -4.47
N PRO A 24 0.06 12.94 -4.57
CA PRO A 24 0.68 13.83 -5.57
C PRO A 24 2.16 14.16 -5.26
N GLY A 25 2.71 13.64 -4.17
CA GLY A 25 4.07 14.00 -3.72
C GLY A 25 4.87 12.80 -3.26
N SER A 26 5.70 12.99 -2.22
CA SER A 26 6.60 11.96 -1.73
C SER A 26 5.85 10.81 -1.04
N VAL A 27 6.00 9.60 -1.61
CA VAL A 27 5.53 8.35 -1.01
C VAL A 27 6.17 8.13 0.36
N GLN A 28 7.45 8.47 0.54
CA GLN A 28 8.14 8.32 1.83
C GLN A 28 7.57 9.26 2.90
N ALA A 29 7.25 10.51 2.55
CA ALA A 29 6.57 11.42 3.47
C ALA A 29 5.19 10.89 3.85
N ARG A 30 4.45 10.31 2.90
CA ARG A 30 3.14 9.69 3.15
C ARG A 30 3.27 8.45 4.04
N LEU A 31 4.30 7.62 3.84
CA LEU A 31 4.59 6.47 4.69
C LEU A 31 4.91 6.89 6.13
N ARG A 32 5.68 7.96 6.34
CA ARG A 32 5.93 8.51 7.69
C ARG A 32 4.63 8.90 8.38
N LYS A 33 3.70 9.58 7.69
CA LYS A 33 2.37 9.92 8.23
C LYS A 33 1.56 8.67 8.60
N HIS A 34 1.62 7.61 7.78
CA HIS A 34 0.98 6.34 8.10
C HIS A 34 1.58 5.69 9.35
N ARG A 35 2.91 5.69 9.48
CA ARG A 35 3.63 5.15 10.65
C ARG A 35 3.37 5.95 11.93
N SER A 36 3.19 7.27 11.84
CA SER A 36 2.81 8.12 12.98
C SER A 36 1.31 8.08 13.30
N GLY A 37 0.51 7.29 12.59
CA GLY A 37 -0.93 7.16 12.84
C GLY A 37 -1.78 8.36 12.41
N THR A 38 -1.23 9.28 11.62
CA THR A 38 -1.92 10.46 11.05
C THR A 38 -2.28 10.28 9.57
N GLY A 39 -2.01 9.09 9.03
CA GLY A 39 -2.39 8.68 7.68
C GLY A 39 -3.79 8.05 7.61
N ALA A 40 -3.95 7.05 6.75
CA ALA A 40 -5.23 6.37 6.56
C ALA A 40 -5.66 5.59 7.81
N CYS A 41 -6.96 5.52 8.09
CA CYS A 41 -7.51 4.84 9.27
C CYS A 41 -7.06 3.37 9.36
N ILE A 42 -6.99 2.65 8.24
CA ILE A 42 -6.51 1.26 8.21
C ILE A 42 -5.02 1.16 8.55
N CYS A 43 -4.20 2.10 8.10
CA CYS A 43 -2.78 2.17 8.45
C CYS A 43 -2.59 2.51 9.93
N LYS A 44 -3.40 3.43 10.46
CA LYS A 44 -3.45 3.75 11.90
C LYS A 44 -3.81 2.52 12.73
N ALA A 45 -4.83 1.77 12.32
CA ALA A 45 -5.22 0.53 12.98
C ALA A 45 -4.12 -0.54 12.89
N ALA A 46 -3.45 -0.66 11.74
CA ALA A 46 -2.31 -1.57 11.55
C ALA A 46 -1.15 -1.22 12.49
N VAL A 47 -0.76 0.05 12.57
CA VAL A 47 0.29 0.51 13.50
C VAL A 47 -0.10 0.23 14.95
N LYS A 48 -1.34 0.55 15.34
CA LYS A 48 -1.85 0.26 16.70
C LYS A 48 -1.85 -1.24 17.03
N ALA A 49 -2.05 -2.09 16.04
CA ALA A 49 -2.00 -3.54 16.19
C ALA A 49 -0.57 -4.11 16.12
N GLY A 50 0.47 -3.26 16.09
CA GLY A 50 1.87 -3.70 16.00
C GLY A 50 2.29 -4.16 14.60
N CYS A 51 1.50 -3.93 13.56
CA CYS A 51 1.87 -4.27 12.18
C CYS A 51 2.97 -3.33 11.67
N LYS A 52 4.01 -3.91 11.06
CA LYS A 52 4.99 -3.20 10.25
C LYS A 52 4.39 -2.83 8.89
N LEU A 53 4.56 -1.57 8.51
CA LEU A 53 4.17 -1.04 7.19
C LEU A 53 5.39 -0.98 6.27
N THR A 54 5.35 -1.77 5.20
CA THR A 54 6.41 -1.86 4.19
C THR A 54 5.87 -1.48 2.82
N ILE A 55 6.50 -0.51 2.14
CA ILE A 55 6.20 -0.21 0.74
C ILE A 55 6.77 -1.36 -0.11
N VAL A 56 5.91 -2.01 -0.88
CA VAL A 56 6.30 -3.16 -1.72
C VAL A 56 6.32 -2.82 -3.21
N LYS A 57 5.61 -1.76 -3.62
CA LYS A 57 5.59 -1.27 -4.99
C LYS A 57 5.15 0.19 -5.05
N VAL A 58 5.69 0.94 -6.00
CA VAL A 58 5.33 2.31 -6.34
C VAL A 58 5.15 2.41 -7.85
N TRP A 59 4.13 3.14 -8.28
CA TRP A 59 3.86 3.48 -9.68
C TRP A 59 3.83 4.99 -9.82
N HIS A 60 4.55 5.49 -10.81
CA HIS A 60 4.73 6.92 -11.08
C HIS A 60 3.86 7.33 -12.26
N PHE A 61 3.22 8.50 -12.17
CA PHE A 61 2.31 9.05 -13.17
C PHE A 61 2.62 10.52 -13.44
N GLY A 62 2.34 10.97 -14.65
CA GLY A 62 2.46 12.38 -15.03
C GLY A 62 1.44 13.23 -14.30
N THR A 63 0.19 12.75 -14.24
CA THR A 63 -0.95 13.51 -13.74
C THR A 63 -1.67 12.84 -12.55
N ASP A 64 -2.35 13.68 -11.77
CA ASP A 64 -3.26 13.30 -10.70
C ASP A 64 -4.42 12.42 -11.17
N HIS A 65 -4.88 12.63 -12.41
CA HIS A 65 -6.01 11.94 -13.00
C HIS A 65 -5.65 10.49 -13.34
N GLU A 66 -4.54 10.28 -14.04
CA GLU A 66 -4.04 8.93 -14.38
C GLU A 66 -3.79 8.08 -13.13
N ALA A 67 -3.16 8.67 -12.11
CA ALA A 67 -2.87 7.96 -10.88
C ALA A 67 -4.15 7.53 -10.14
N ARG A 68 -5.18 8.37 -10.10
CA ARG A 68 -6.46 8.00 -9.48
C ARG A 68 -7.22 6.93 -10.26
N LEU A 69 -7.21 7.00 -11.59
CA LEU A 69 -7.80 5.95 -12.44
C LEU A 69 -7.09 4.61 -12.21
N PHE A 70 -5.76 4.63 -12.16
CA PHE A 70 -4.97 3.43 -11.90
C PHE A 70 -5.20 2.87 -10.49
N GLU A 71 -5.26 3.73 -9.46
CA GLU A 71 -5.56 3.30 -8.08
C GLU A 71 -6.93 2.62 -8.00
N ARG A 72 -7.95 3.19 -8.66
CA ARG A 72 -9.30 2.61 -8.75
C ARG A 72 -9.29 1.27 -9.47
N ALA A 73 -8.60 1.18 -10.62
CA ALA A 73 -8.49 -0.06 -11.38
C ALA A 73 -7.80 -1.16 -10.55
N LEU A 74 -6.72 -0.83 -9.83
CA LEU A 74 -6.04 -1.76 -8.93
C LEU A 74 -6.95 -2.27 -7.82
N LYS A 75 -7.72 -1.39 -7.18
CA LYS A 75 -8.67 -1.78 -6.13
C LYS A 75 -9.75 -2.71 -6.68
N ASN A 76 -10.31 -2.38 -7.85
CA ASN A 76 -11.34 -3.17 -8.52
C ASN A 76 -10.85 -4.53 -9.03
N SER A 77 -9.56 -4.66 -9.33
CA SER A 77 -9.00 -5.93 -9.79
C SER A 77 -8.97 -7.02 -8.71
N HIS A 78 -9.10 -6.66 -7.43
CA HIS A 78 -8.96 -7.54 -6.26
C HIS A 78 -7.63 -8.35 -6.22
N ASN A 79 -6.67 -7.98 -7.07
CA ASN A 79 -5.44 -8.73 -7.33
C ASN A 79 -4.18 -8.09 -6.73
N LEU A 80 -4.35 -7.21 -5.74
CA LEU A 80 -3.23 -6.53 -5.05
C LEU A 80 -2.17 -7.51 -4.49
N LYS A 81 -2.57 -8.74 -4.15
CA LYS A 81 -1.67 -9.81 -3.70
C LYS A 81 -0.60 -10.17 -4.75
N HIS A 82 -0.93 -10.09 -6.04
CA HIS A 82 -0.02 -10.40 -7.15
C HIS A 82 0.96 -9.25 -7.40
N CYS A 83 0.61 -8.04 -7.01
CA CYS A 83 1.50 -6.88 -7.08
C CYS A 83 2.49 -6.82 -5.90
N CYS A 84 2.30 -7.63 -4.86
CA CYS A 84 3.13 -7.67 -3.66
C CYS A 84 4.20 -8.75 -3.77
N HIS A 85 5.46 -8.34 -3.96
CA HIS A 85 6.58 -9.29 -4.07
C HIS A 85 6.79 -10.14 -2.80
N LEU A 86 6.32 -9.69 -1.62
CA LEU A 86 6.40 -10.47 -0.38
C LEU A 86 5.35 -11.58 -0.33
N CYS A 87 4.18 -11.37 -0.95
CA CYS A 87 3.15 -12.40 -1.03
C CYS A 87 3.40 -13.40 -2.15
N THR A 88 4.00 -12.97 -3.27
CA THR A 88 4.34 -13.87 -4.37
C THR A 88 5.53 -14.77 -4.01
N ARG A 89 6.55 -14.26 -3.32
CA ARG A 89 7.72 -15.05 -2.88
C ARG A 89 7.39 -16.15 -1.88
N LYS A 90 6.33 -16.00 -1.07
CA LYS A 90 5.89 -17.02 -0.10
C LYS A 90 5.36 -18.31 -0.73
N LYS A 91 5.30 -18.43 -2.06
CA LYS A 91 4.81 -19.63 -2.76
C LYS A 91 5.85 -20.75 -2.94
N HIS A 92 7.08 -20.61 -2.42
CA HIS A 92 8.15 -21.62 -2.57
C HIS A 92 8.77 -22.06 -1.23
N SER A 93 7.95 -22.48 -0.26
CA SER A 93 8.46 -23.25 0.86
C SER A 93 7.47 -24.35 1.22
N THR A 94 7.96 -25.57 0.95
CA THR A 94 7.52 -26.91 1.37
C THR A 94 6.24 -27.47 0.78
#